data_AF-A0A6N2EVM8-F1
#
_entry.id   AF-A0A6N2EVM8-F1
#
_cell.length_a   1.000
_cell.length_b   1.000
_cell.length_c   1.000
_cell.angle_alpha   90.00
_cell.angle_beta   90.00
_cell.angle_gamma   90.00
#
_symmetry.space_group_name_H-M   'P 1'
#
loop_
_entity.id
_entity.type
_entity.pdbx_description
1 polymer ?
#
loop_
_entity_poly.entity_id
_entity_poly.type
_entity_poly.pdbx_seq_one_letter_code
_entity_poly.pdbx_strand_id
1 'polypeptide(L)'
;MQSDQLQRWPSSTVKHPAAHGPMESTDLNRTLQLTQVRDWCMQRLSKLSLQWRLDDARALTAEHLEALEVVDAHHTLWMTIEAGD
;
A
#
# COMPACT_ATOMS: atom_id res chain seq x y z
N MET A 1 44.21 -4.73 32.04
CA MET A 1 43.83 -5.53 30.86
C MET A 1 42.72 -6.47 31.27
N GLN A 2 41.49 -6.19 30.84
CA GLN A 2 40.45 -7.19 30.61
C GLN A 2 39.34 -6.52 29.79
N SER A 3 39.27 -6.97 28.55
CA SER A 3 38.30 -6.64 27.52
C SER A 3 36.99 -7.38 27.77
N ASP A 4 35.96 -6.99 27.01
CA ASP A 4 34.77 -7.76 26.69
C ASP A 4 33.65 -7.88 27.74
N GLN A 5 32.72 -6.92 27.68
CA GLN A 5 31.29 -7.17 27.89
C GLN A 5 30.48 -6.42 26.83
N LEU A 6 30.58 -6.87 25.58
CA LEU A 6 29.55 -6.61 24.56
C LEU A 6 28.26 -7.28 25.04
N GLN A 7 27.28 -6.47 25.42
CA GLN A 7 25.94 -6.94 25.76
C GLN A 7 25.34 -7.65 24.56
N ARG A 8 25.27 -8.98 24.67
CA ARG A 8 24.65 -9.88 23.70
C ARG A 8 23.14 -9.72 23.85
N TRP A 9 22.54 -8.89 22.99
CA TRP A 9 21.09 -8.79 22.86
C TRP A 9 20.52 -10.18 22.53
N PRO A 10 19.49 -10.69 23.23
CA PRO A 10 18.90 -11.97 22.88
C PRO A 10 18.18 -11.81 21.53
N SER A 11 18.70 -12.51 20.51
CA SER A 11 18.01 -12.71 19.24
C SER A 11 16.66 -13.37 19.54
N SER A 12 15.60 -12.56 19.58
CA SER A 12 14.24 -13.06 19.53
C SER A 12 14.06 -13.65 18.15
N THR A 13 14.27 -14.96 18.02
CA THR A 13 13.83 -15.72 16.86
C THR A 13 12.31 -15.56 16.80
N VAL A 14 11.86 -14.58 16.02
CA VAL A 14 10.47 -14.52 15.58
C VAL A 14 10.26 -15.80 14.77
N LYS A 15 9.63 -16.80 15.40
CA LYS A 15 9.07 -17.92 14.67
C LYS A 15 7.98 -17.33 13.78
N HIS A 16 8.30 -17.12 12.50
CA HIS A 16 7.26 -16.93 11.51
C HIS A 16 6.39 -18.20 11.52
N PRO A 17 5.10 -18.12 11.87
CA PRO A 17 4.23 -19.25 11.67
C PRO A 17 4.13 -19.49 10.17
N ALA A 18 4.36 -20.73 9.76
CA ALA A 18 4.09 -21.19 8.40
C ALA A 18 2.60 -20.99 8.11
N ALA A 19 2.26 -19.92 7.39
CA ALA A 19 0.89 -19.56 7.04
C ALA A 19 0.64 -19.91 5.56
N HIS A 20 0.47 -21.20 5.27
CA HIS A 20 -0.23 -21.61 4.06
C HIS A 20 -1.72 -21.76 4.40
N GLY A 21 -2.41 -20.62 4.41
CA GLY A 21 -3.85 -20.44 4.67
C GLY A 21 -4.36 -19.17 3.96
N PRO A 22 -5.66 -18.78 4.06
CA PRO A 22 -6.45 -17.90 3.16
C PRO A 22 -5.96 -16.45 2.90
N MET A 23 -4.74 -16.12 3.31
CA MET A 23 -4.04 -14.86 3.11
C MET A 23 -3.88 -14.51 1.62
N GLU A 24 -3.51 -15.47 0.77
CA GLU A 24 -3.30 -15.23 -0.67
C GLU A 24 -4.55 -14.71 -1.39
N SER A 25 -5.74 -15.23 -1.05
CA SER A 25 -6.99 -14.78 -1.68
C SER A 25 -7.37 -13.35 -1.28
N THR A 26 -6.99 -12.93 -0.06
CA THR A 26 -7.29 -11.58 0.44
C THR A 26 -6.32 -10.58 -0.19
N ASP A 27 -5.04 -10.94 -0.27
CA ASP A 27 -4.00 -10.10 -0.86
C ASP A 27 -4.22 -9.92 -2.37
N LEU A 28 -4.67 -10.96 -3.08
CA LEU A 28 -5.07 -10.86 -4.48
C LEU A 28 -6.25 -9.89 -4.66
N ASN A 29 -7.30 -10.01 -3.84
CA ASN A 29 -8.46 -9.13 -3.93
C ASN A 29 -8.07 -7.67 -3.69
N ARG A 30 -7.28 -7.42 -2.66
CA ARG A 30 -6.73 -6.10 -2.33
C ARG A 30 -5.89 -5.51 -3.46
N THR A 31 -5.03 -6.34 -4.07
CA THR A 31 -4.23 -5.94 -5.24
C THR A 31 -5.11 -5.55 -6.42
N LEU A 32 -6.18 -6.31 -6.68
CA LEU A 32 -7.14 -5.98 -7.74
C LEU A 32 -7.87 -4.67 -7.46
N GLN A 33 -8.30 -4.42 -6.22
CA GLN A 33 -8.96 -3.18 -5.83
C GLN A 33 -8.02 -1.96 -6.00
N LEU A 34 -6.77 -2.06 -5.55
CA LEU A 34 -5.78 -0.99 -5.74
C LEU A 34 -5.46 -0.73 -7.22
N THR A 35 -5.39 -1.80 -8.02
CA THR A 35 -5.21 -1.69 -9.48
C THR A 35 -6.35 -0.90 -10.12
N GLN A 36 -7.61 -1.16 -9.72
CA GLN A 36 -8.76 -0.42 -10.22
C GLN A 36 -8.69 1.07 -9.87
N VAL A 37 -8.26 1.42 -8.65
CA VAL A 37 -8.07 2.81 -8.22
C VAL A 37 -7.00 3.50 -9.08
N ARG A 38 -5.85 2.86 -9.28
CA ARG A 38 -4.78 3.38 -10.13
C ARG A 38 -5.27 3.62 -11.56
N ASP A 39 -5.93 2.63 -12.15
CA ASP A 39 -6.41 2.71 -13.53
C ASP A 39 -7.45 3.83 -13.69
N TRP A 40 -8.33 4.02 -12.70
CA TRP A 40 -9.24 5.16 -12.66
C TRP A 40 -8.51 6.50 -12.60
N CYS A 41 -7.49 6.62 -11.75
CA CYS A 41 -6.67 7.83 -11.64
C CYS A 41 -5.98 8.16 -12.98
N MET A 42 -5.39 7.16 -13.64
CA MET A 42 -4.74 7.32 -14.94
C MET A 42 -5.71 7.76 -16.04
N GLN A 43 -6.90 7.15 -16.11
CA GLN A 43 -7.94 7.58 -17.05
C GLN A 43 -8.40 9.02 -16.78
N ARG A 44 -8.52 9.40 -15.50
CA ARG A 44 -8.94 10.75 -15.12
C ARG A 44 -7.87 11.78 -15.45
N LEU A 45 -6.60 11.49 -15.18
CA LEU A 45 -5.46 12.33 -15.58
C LEU A 45 -5.42 12.54 -17.09
N SER A 46 -5.59 11.48 -17.88
CA SER A 46 -5.64 11.58 -19.33
C SER A 46 -6.74 12.54 -19.80
N LYS A 47 -7.95 12.44 -19.23
CA LYS A 47 -9.07 13.34 -19.54
C LYS A 47 -8.78 14.79 -19.15
N LEU A 48 -8.23 15.04 -17.96
CA LEU A 48 -7.91 16.38 -17.48
C LEU A 48 -6.84 17.05 -18.35
N SER A 49 -5.81 16.29 -18.74
CA SER A 49 -4.76 16.74 -19.65
C SER A 49 -5.32 17.12 -21.03
N LEU A 50 -6.22 16.30 -21.60
CA LEU A 50 -6.88 16.60 -22.88
C LEU A 50 -7.77 17.86 -22.82
N GLN A 51 -8.30 18.18 -21.63
CA GLN A 51 -9.11 19.36 -21.39
C GLN A 51 -8.28 20.60 -21.00
N TRP A 52 -6.95 20.51 -21.01
CA TRP A 52 -6.03 21.56 -20.55
C TRP A 52 -6.24 21.98 -19.08
N ARG A 53 -6.86 21.11 -18.27
CA ARG A 53 -7.11 21.32 -16.83
C ARG A 53 -5.92 20.84 -16.01
N LEU A 54 -4.77 21.49 -16.24
CA LEU A 54 -3.49 21.04 -15.69
C LEU A 54 -3.41 21.14 -14.16
N ASP A 55 -4.08 22.13 -13.55
CA ASP A 55 -4.09 22.28 -12.10
C ASP A 55 -4.87 21.15 -11.41
N ASP A 56 -6.00 20.73 -11.99
CA ASP A 56 -6.75 19.57 -11.51
C ASP A 56 -5.98 18.26 -11.71
N ALA A 57 -5.26 18.13 -12.83
CA ALA A 57 -4.40 16.98 -13.08
C ALA A 57 -3.26 16.92 -12.04
N ARG A 58 -2.66 18.07 -11.71
CA ARG A 58 -1.63 18.18 -10.66
C ARG A 58 -2.16 17.85 -9.28
N ALA A 59 -3.35 18.35 -8.93
CA ALA A 59 -3.99 18.02 -7.66
C ALA A 59 -4.23 16.51 -7.53
N LEU A 60 -4.76 15.87 -8.59
CA LEU A 60 -4.98 14.44 -8.62
C LEU A 60 -3.66 13.64 -8.48
N THR A 61 -2.60 14.06 -9.16
CA THR A 61 -1.28 13.43 -8.96
C THR A 61 -0.75 13.62 -7.55
N ALA A 62 -0.90 14.81 -6.96
CA ALA A 62 -0.38 15.11 -5.62
C ALA A 62 -1.06 14.28 -4.53
N GLU A 63 -2.38 14.10 -4.64
CA GLU A 63 -3.16 13.33 -3.66
C GLU A 63 -2.99 11.81 -3.82
N HIS A 64 -2.83 11.31 -5.05
CA HIS A 64 -2.86 9.87 -5.34
C HIS A 64 -1.51 9.31 -5.78
N LEU A 65 -0.42 10.03 -5.51
CA LEU A 65 0.96 9.68 -5.91
C LEU A 65 1.34 8.24 -5.51
N GLU A 66 0.98 7.81 -4.29
CA GLU A 66 1.23 6.43 -3.84
C GLU A 66 0.52 5.40 -4.72
N ALA A 67 -0.76 5.60 -5.02
CA ALA A 67 -1.54 4.68 -5.85
C ALA A 67 -1.07 4.64 -7.31
N LEU A 68 -0.50 5.75 -7.80
CA LEU A 68 0.01 5.87 -9.17
C LEU A 68 1.40 5.27 -9.36
N GLU A 69 2.24 5.29 -8.33
CA GLU A 69 3.63 4.86 -8.42
C GLU A 69 3.80 3.35 -8.17
N VAL A 70 3.21 2.81 -7.11
CA VAL A 70 3.30 1.37 -6.78
C VAL A 70 1.99 0.87 -6.15
N VAL A 71 1.45 -0.23 -6.69
CA VAL A 71 0.37 -0.97 -6.04
C VAL A 71 0.95 -1.91 -5.00
N ASP A 72 0.78 -1.60 -3.73
CA ASP A 72 1.25 -2.42 -2.61
C ASP A 72 0.13 -2.70 -1.62
N ALA A 73 -0.46 -3.90 -1.70
CA ALA A 73 -1.52 -4.33 -0.81
C ALA A 73 -1.08 -4.52 0.65
N HIS A 74 0.21 -4.79 0.90
CA HIS A 74 0.76 -5.08 2.23
C HIS A 74 1.04 -3.81 3.03
N HIS A 75 1.42 -2.72 2.35
CA HIS A 75 1.68 -1.42 2.98
C HIS A 75 0.49 -0.45 2.90
N THR A 76 -0.63 -0.86 2.31
CA THR A 76 -1.87 -0.08 2.29
C THR A 76 -2.70 -0.30 3.55
N LEU A 77 -3.20 0.78 4.15
CA LEU A 77 -4.17 0.71 5.25
C LEU A 77 -5.56 0.34 4.71
N TRP A 78 -6.13 -0.75 5.23
CA TRP A 78 -7.48 -1.22 4.92
C TRP A 78 -8.42 -0.96 6.08
N MET A 79 -9.53 -0.27 5.83
CA MET A 79 -10.56 0.01 6.83
C MET A 79 -11.89 -0.60 6.37
N THR A 80 -12.60 -1.23 7.31
CA THR A 80 -13.99 -1.65 7.12
C THR A 80 -14.88 -0.55 7.70
N ILE A 81 -15.80 -0.04 6.90
CA ILE A 81 -16.81 0.92 7.38
C ILE A 81 -18.00 0.08 7.87
N GLU A 82 -18.22 0.06 9.18
CA GLU A 82 -19.43 -0.52 9.76
C GLU A 82 -20.58 0.49 9.61
N ALA A 83 -21.73 0.04 9.08
CA ALA A 83 -22.93 0.85 9.09
C ALA A 83 -23.39 0.98 10.55
N GLY A 84 -23.46 2.20 11.07
CA GLY A 84 -24.05 2.44 12.39
C GLY A 84 -25.55 2.14 12.36
N ASP A 85 -26.01 1.29 13.29
CA ASP A 85 -27.43 0.99 13.53
C ASP A 85 -28.24 2.23 13.96
#